data_AF-A0A482VE14-F1
#
_entry.id   AF-A0A482VE14-F1
#
_cell.length_a   1.000
_cell.length_b   1.000
_cell.length_c   1.000
_cell.angle_alpha   90.00
_cell.angle_beta   90.00
_cell.angle_gamma   90.00
#
_symmetry.space_group_name_H-M   'P 1'
#
loop_
_entity.id
_entity.type
_entity.pdbx_description
1 polymer ?
#
loop_
_entity_poly.entity_id
_entity_poly.type
_entity_poly.pdbx_seq_one_letter_code
_entity_poly.pdbx_strand_id
1 'polypeptide(L)' 'ARPHIVRVTRACFEQAEVTLFPWPPRSPDLSPIEHVWDIIGRRLGNLLRPPQTLDELRHQIQVTW' A
#
# COMPACT_ATOMS: atom_id res chain seq x y z
N ALA A 1 -5.42 -5.71 9.37
CA ALA A 1 -6.20 -6.80 8.74
C ALA A 1 -5.77 -8.17 9.28
N ARG A 2 -6.64 -9.19 9.22
CA ARG A 2 -6.36 -10.55 9.74
C ARG A 2 -5.06 -11.18 9.18
N PRO A 3 -4.69 -10.99 7.90
CA PRO A 3 -3.42 -11.52 7.37
C PRO A 3 -2.14 -10.96 8.04
N HIS A 4 -2.19 -9.77 8.65
CA HIS A 4 -1.01 -9.19 9.31
C HIS A 4 -0.77 -9.72 10.74
N ILE A 5 -1.76 -10.42 11.33
CA ILE A 5 -1.72 -10.88 12.72
C ILE A 5 -1.79 -12.42 12.85
N VAL A 6 -1.94 -13.14 11.74
CA VAL A 6 -1.97 -14.61 11.74
C VAL A 6 -0.62 -15.18 12.18
N ARG A 7 -0.64 -16.36 12.80
CA ARG A 7 0.54 -17.05 13.37
C ARG A 7 1.73 -17.09 12.42
N VAL A 8 1.51 -17.46 11.15
CA VAL A 8 2.59 -17.56 10.15
C VAL A 8 3.25 -16.20 9.89
N THR A 9 2.46 -15.14 9.78
CA THR A 9 2.97 -13.78 9.56
C THR A 9 3.71 -13.25 10.79
N ARG A 10 3.21 -13.53 12.00
CA ARG A 10 3.90 -13.15 13.26
C ARG A 10 5.24 -13.86 13.41
N ALA A 11 5.29 -15.18 13.16
CA ALA A 11 6.54 -15.94 13.19
C ALA A 11 7.55 -15.43 12.16
N CYS A 12 7.09 -15.03 10.98
CA CYS A 12 7.95 -14.39 9.96
C CYS A 12 8.56 -13.08 10.46
N PHE A 13 7.75 -12.21 11.10
CA PHE A 13 8.27 -10.96 11.69
C PHE A 13 9.27 -11.20 12.82
N GLU A 14 9.02 -12.19 13.68
CA GLU A 14 9.95 -12.59 14.75
C GLU A 14 11.28 -13.09 14.17
N GLN A 15 11.24 -13.96 13.15
CA GLN A 15 12.45 -14.46 12.48
C GLN A 15 13.23 -13.34 11.76
N ALA A 16 12.53 -12.36 11.21
CA ALA A 16 13.12 -11.22 10.53
C ALA A 16 13.53 -10.07 11.49
N GLU A 17 13.38 -10.27 12.81
CA GLU A 17 13.67 -9.28 13.85
C GLU A 17 12.94 -7.93 13.63
N VAL A 18 11.73 -8.00 13.05
CA VAL A 18 10.92 -6.82 12.75
C VAL A 18 10.16 -6.39 14.00
N THR A 19 10.44 -5.17 14.47
CA THR A 19 9.67 -4.55 15.55
C THR A 19 8.34 -4.02 15.00
N LEU A 20 7.22 -4.52 15.52
CA LEU A 20 5.89 -4.07 15.13
C LEU A 20 5.42 -2.88 15.97
N PHE A 21 4.95 -1.83 15.31
CA PHE A 21 4.30 -0.70 15.97
C PHE A 21 2.83 -1.03 16.30
N PRO A 22 2.33 -0.72 17.51
CA PRO A 22 0.92 -0.89 17.82
C PRO A 22 0.05 0.03 16.94
N TRP A 23 -0.78 -0.57 16.09
CA TRP A 23 -1.65 0.18 15.16
C TRP A 23 -3.09 0.26 15.67
N PRO A 24 -3.67 1.46 15.84
CA PRO A 24 -5.06 1.58 16.24
C PRO A 24 -6.04 1.17 15.12
N PRO A 25 -7.17 0.53 15.46
CA PRO A 25 -8.16 0.13 14.46
C PRO A 25 -8.83 1.35 13.82
N ARG A 26 -9.08 1.27 12.51
CA ARG A 26 -9.73 2.34 11.70
C ARG A 26 -8.97 3.67 11.67
N SER A 27 -7.65 3.63 11.69
CA SER A 27 -6.80 4.82 11.56
C SER A 27 -5.99 4.81 10.25
N PRO A 28 -6.64 5.03 9.09
CA PRO A 28 -5.91 5.19 7.82
C PRO A 28 -5.11 6.50 7.79
N ASP A 29 -5.59 7.54 8.48
CA ASP A 29 -4.95 8.85 8.63
C ASP A 29 -3.53 8.79 9.23
N LEU A 30 -3.25 7.76 10.04
CA LEU A 30 -1.93 7.56 10.61
C LEU A 30 -0.94 6.89 9.63
N SER A 31 -1.44 6.29 8.55
CA SER A 31 -0.66 5.46 7.64
C SER A 31 0.04 6.30 6.58
N PRO A 32 1.38 6.38 6.57
CA PRO A 32 2.12 7.19 5.59
C PRO A 32 1.84 6.76 4.15
N ILE A 33 1.52 5.49 3.92
CA ILE A 33 1.26 4.97 2.57
C ILE A 33 -0.04 5.53 1.97
N GLU A 34 -1.02 5.93 2.79
CA GLU A 34 -2.29 6.47 2.32
C GLU A 34 -2.08 7.81 1.61
N HIS A 35 -1.17 8.65 2.11
CA HIS A 35 -0.79 9.90 1.42
C HIS A 35 -0.14 9.63 0.06
N VAL A 36 0.71 8.60 -0.03
CA VAL A 36 1.34 8.26 -1.31
C VAL A 36 0.31 7.71 -2.31
N TRP A 37 -0.62 6.88 -1.83
CA TRP A 37 -1.73 6.40 -2.66
C TRP A 37 -2.66 7.51 -3.12
N ASP A 38 -2.94 8.52 -2.30
CA ASP A 38 -3.72 9.70 -2.71
C ASP A 38 -3.02 10.47 -3.85
N ILE A 39 -1.70 10.69 -3.75
CA ILE A 39 -0.93 11.33 -4.82
C ILE A 39 -0.98 10.52 -6.11
N ILE A 40 -0.75 9.20 -6.02
CA ILE A 40 -0.78 8.30 -7.17
C ILE A 40 -2.17 8.27 -7.80
N GLY A 41 -3.21 8.13 -6.98
CA GLY A 41 -4.61 8.10 -7.41
C GLY A 41 -5.02 9.38 -8.14
N ARG A 42 -4.63 10.56 -7.63
CA ARG A 42 -4.89 11.85 -8.30
C ARG A 42 -4.18 11.94 -9.64
N ARG A 43 -2.92 11.50 -9.72
CA ARG A 43 -2.15 11.53 -10.97
C ARG A 43 -2.75 10.58 -12.01
N LEU A 44 -3.12 9.36 -11.61
CA LEU A 44 -3.81 8.40 -12.48
C LEU A 44 -5.18 8.92 -12.95
N GLY A 45 -5.95 9.54 -12.05
CA GLY A 45 -7.26 10.12 -12.37
C GLY A 45 -7.20 11.31 -13.33
N ASN A 46 -6.06 12.02 -13.38
CA ASN A 46 -5.84 13.15 -14.28
C ASN A 46 -5.21 12.74 -15.63
N LEU A 47 -4.99 11.45 -15.88
CA LEU A 47 -4.49 10.99 -17.17
C LEU A 47 -5.52 11.24 -18.28
N LEU A 48 -5.07 11.81 -19.40
CA LEU A 48 -5.92 12.04 -20.58
C LEU A 48 -6.56 10.74 -21.10
N ARG A 49 -5.86 9.61 -20.94
CA ARG A 49 -6.34 8.27 -21.27
C ARG A 49 -6.10 7.37 -20.06
N PRO A 50 -7.16 6.84 -19.43
CA PRO A 50 -7.02 5.85 -18.37
C PRO A 50 -6.32 4.59 -18.91
N PRO A 51 -5.46 3.93 -18.11
CA PRO A 51 -4.86 2.65 -18.48
C PRO A 51 -5.96 1.61 -18.73
N GLN A 52 -5.86 0.90 -19.85
CA GLN A 52 -6.84 -0.10 -20.31
C GLN A 52 -6.41 -1.52 -19.97
N THR A 53 -5.14 -1.73 -19.63
CA THR A 53 -4.58 -3.04 -19.29
C THR A 53 -3.90 -3.01 -17.93
N LEU A 54 -3.73 -4.20 -17.32
CA LEU A 54 -2.98 -4.34 -16.08
C LEU A 54 -1.52 -3.90 -16.25
N ASP A 55 -0.92 -4.14 -17.42
CA ASP A 55 0.45 -3.75 -17.72
C ASP A 55 0.59 -2.22 -17.84
N GLU A 56 -0.37 -1.56 -18.49
CA GLU A 56 -0.42 -0.10 -18.53
C GLU A 56 -0.62 0.50 -17.14
N LEU A 57 -1.55 -0.05 -16.34
CA LEU A 57 -1.77 0.42 -14.97
C LEU A 57 -0.50 0.24 -14.12
N ARG A 58 0.15 -0.92 -14.21
CA ARG A 58 1.41 -1.18 -13.51
C ARG A 58 2.49 -0.19 -13.93
N HIS A 59 2.65 0.03 -15.22
CA HIS A 59 3.62 0.99 -15.76
C HIS A 59 3.34 2.41 -15.25
N GLN A 60 2.07 2.85 -15.28
CA GLN A 60 1.70 4.18 -14.79
C GLN A 60 1.94 4.31 -13.28
N ILE A 61 1.60 3.31 -12.46
CA ILE A 61 1.92 3.31 -11.02
C ILE A 61 3.43 3.42 -10.80
N GLN A 62 4.24 2.66 -11.55
CA GLN A 62 5.70 2.65 -11.42
C GLN A 62 6.36 3.99 -11.82
N VAL A 63 5.85 4.67 -12.84
CA VAL A 63 6.37 5.99 -13.26
C VAL A 63 5.90 7.09 -12.31
N THR A 64 4.76 6.88 -11.64
CA THR A 64 4.15 7.87 -10.76
C THR A 64 4.78 7.86 -9.36
N TRP A 65 5.19 6.68 -8.88
CA TRP A 65 5.87 6.45 -7.61
C TRP A 65 7.29 7.01 -7.65
#